data_AF-A0A497PLF1-F1
#
_entry.id   AF-A0A497PLF1-F1
#
_cell.length_a   1.000
_cell.length_b   1.000
_cell.length_c   1.000
_cell.angle_alpha   90.00
_cell.angle_beta   90.00
_cell.angle_gamma   90.00
#
_symmetry.space_group_name_H-M   'P 1'
#
loop_
_entity.id
_entity.type
_entity.pdbx_description
1 polymer ?
#
loop_
_entity_poly.entity_id
_entity_poly.type
_entity_poly.pdbx_seq_one_letter_code
_entity_poly.pdbx_strand_id
1 'polypeptide(L)'
;MAENRSEDSSFPSKYSPSKWVTPAQYIIELVCENSAKYYGRDLPVRFWRIEEWSKFFSSQTRAVNRLLKKYEYKAIISAVKSKNIRSLLPKWVENVIAEEQNKLNSKRASVEKNTDGQKQRKPRIINKQKTDFKSKKSINKLLALDEEIENG
;
A
#
# COMPACT_ATOMS: atom_id res chain seq x y z
N MET A 1 -9.34 -11.74 7.09
CA MET A 1 -8.30 -11.43 6.08
C MET A 1 -8.64 -12.24 4.84
N ALA A 2 -8.42 -11.67 3.65
CA ALA A 2 -8.77 -12.31 2.39
C ALA A 2 -7.57 -13.05 1.79
N GLU A 3 -7.83 -14.07 0.98
CA GLU A 3 -6.79 -14.76 0.21
C GLU A 3 -6.40 -13.98 -1.04
N ASN A 4 -7.39 -13.34 -1.66
CA ASN A 4 -7.22 -12.52 -2.85
C ASN A 4 -7.45 -11.04 -2.51
N ARG A 5 -6.83 -10.17 -3.32
CA ARG A 5 -7.04 -8.72 -3.23
C ARG A 5 -8.49 -8.39 -3.60
N SER A 6 -9.11 -7.52 -2.81
CA SER A 6 -10.42 -6.94 -3.11
C SER A 6 -10.41 -5.44 -2.82
N GLU A 7 -11.53 -4.76 -3.08
CA GLU A 7 -11.71 -3.35 -2.72
C GLU A 7 -11.58 -3.15 -1.20
N ASP A 8 -12.26 -4.00 -0.42
CA ASP A 8 -12.25 -3.95 1.05
C ASP A 8 -10.93 -4.41 1.65
N SER A 9 -10.25 -5.37 1.01
CA SER A 9 -8.97 -5.95 1.46
C SER A 9 -7.90 -5.72 0.40
N SER A 10 -7.39 -4.49 0.35
CA SER A 10 -6.50 -4.01 -0.70
C SER A 10 -5.02 -3.92 -0.29
N PHE A 11 -4.69 -4.22 0.97
CA PHE A 11 -3.32 -4.13 1.49
C PHE A 11 -2.71 -5.51 1.74
N PRO A 12 -1.45 -5.78 1.35
CA PRO A 12 -0.77 -7.01 1.76
C PRO A 12 -0.42 -6.93 3.26
N SER A 13 -0.71 -7.99 4.01
CA SER A 13 -0.31 -8.08 5.42
C SER A 13 1.16 -8.46 5.54
N LYS A 14 1.87 -7.82 6.47
CA LYS A 14 3.24 -8.21 6.83
C LYS A 14 3.25 -9.38 7.81
N TYR A 15 2.20 -9.51 8.62
CA TYR A 15 2.13 -10.46 9.74
C TYR A 15 1.16 -11.63 9.51
N SER A 16 0.54 -11.69 8.33
CA SER A 16 -0.13 -12.85 7.75
C SER A 16 0.34 -13.05 6.30
N PRO A 17 1.38 -13.85 6.07
CA PRO A 17 1.91 -14.10 4.73
C PRO A 17 0.81 -14.55 3.76
N SER A 18 0.86 -14.06 2.52
CA SER A 18 -0.08 -14.37 1.45
C SER A 18 -1.54 -14.00 1.73
N LYS A 19 -1.80 -13.08 2.67
CA LYS A 19 -3.15 -12.58 2.95
C LYS A 19 -3.26 -11.07 2.70
N TRP A 20 -4.43 -10.69 2.22
CA TRP A 20 -4.84 -9.31 2.04
C TRP A 20 -5.69 -8.85 3.21
N VAL A 21 -5.47 -7.61 3.63
CA VAL A 21 -6.07 -7.02 4.81
C VAL A 21 -6.75 -5.70 4.49
N THR A 22 -7.71 -5.38 5.35
CA THR A 22 -8.45 -4.13 5.29
C THR A 22 -7.54 -2.95 5.65
N PRO A 23 -7.91 -1.72 5.25
CA PRO A 23 -7.19 -0.53 5.70
C PRO A 23 -7.05 -0.46 7.23
N ALA A 24 -8.10 -0.88 7.96
CA ALA A 24 -8.10 -0.91 9.41
C ALA A 24 -6.99 -1.80 9.97
N GLN A 25 -6.93 -3.06 9.51
CA GLN A 25 -5.93 -4.01 9.94
C GLN A 25 -4.51 -3.56 9.57
N TYR A 26 -4.32 -3.02 8.37
CA TYR A 26 -3.02 -2.49 7.94
C TYR A 26 -2.52 -1.35 8.85
N ILE A 27 -3.41 -0.43 9.25
CA ILE A 27 -3.08 0.64 10.19
C ILE A 27 -2.65 0.07 11.55
N ILE A 28 -3.36 -0.95 12.06
CA ILE A 28 -3.01 -1.59 13.33
C ILE A 28 -1.65 -2.25 13.25
N GLU A 29 -1.35 -2.96 12.16
CA GLU A 29 -0.05 -3.59 11.92
C GLU A 29 1.10 -2.56 11.96
N LEU A 30 0.92 -1.39 11.35
CA LEU A 30 1.90 -0.30 11.40
C LEU A 30 2.12 0.22 12.84
N VAL A 31 1.04 0.43 13.60
CA VAL A 31 1.12 0.96 14.98
C VAL A 31 1.78 -0.04 15.93
N CYS A 32 1.45 -1.34 15.79
CA CYS A 32 2.10 -2.41 16.53
C CYS A 32 3.58 -2.51 16.17
N GLU A 33 3.93 -2.39 14.89
CA GLU A 33 5.32 -2.41 14.44
C GLU A 33 6.13 -1.24 15.02
N ASN A 34 5.58 -0.02 14.98
CA ASN A 34 6.20 1.16 15.56
C ASN A 34 6.41 1.00 17.07
N SER A 35 5.46 0.38 17.77
CA SER A 35 5.57 0.08 19.19
C SER A 35 6.66 -0.96 19.47
N ALA A 36 6.68 -2.05 18.71
CA ALA A 36 7.69 -3.12 18.84
C ALA A 36 9.11 -2.55 18.65
N LYS A 37 9.32 -1.76 17.59
CA LYS A 37 10.58 -1.06 17.32
C LYS A 37 11.00 -0.15 18.48
N TYR A 38 10.06 0.62 19.03
CA TYR A 38 10.37 1.53 20.14
C TYR A 38 10.81 0.79 21.41
N TYR A 39 10.20 -0.36 21.70
CA TYR A 39 10.55 -1.17 22.87
C TYR A 39 11.70 -2.15 22.62
N GLY A 40 12.28 -2.17 21.41
CA GLY A 40 13.32 -3.14 21.04
C GLY A 40 12.82 -4.59 21.06
N ARG A 41 11.54 -4.81 20.74
CA ARG A 41 10.91 -6.14 20.70
C ARG A 41 10.64 -6.55 19.26
N ASP A 42 10.66 -7.85 19.02
CA ASP A 42 10.20 -8.42 17.77
C ASP A 42 8.67 -8.48 17.73
N LEU A 43 8.12 -8.25 16.53
CA LEU A 43 6.71 -8.45 16.26
C LEU A 43 6.53 -9.68 15.36
N PRO A 44 6.21 -10.86 15.94
CA PRO A 44 6.15 -12.10 15.17
C PRO A 44 4.92 -12.18 14.25
N VAL A 45 4.96 -13.13 13.32
CA VAL A 45 3.80 -13.49 12.49
C VAL A 45 2.63 -13.90 13.42
N ARG A 46 1.42 -13.43 13.10
CA ARG A 46 0.21 -13.65 13.93
C ARG A 46 0.34 -13.14 15.38
N PHE A 47 1.10 -12.07 15.61
CA PHE A 47 1.33 -11.49 16.95
C PHE A 47 0.06 -11.27 17.79
N TRP A 48 -1.09 -10.99 17.17
CA TRP A 48 -2.37 -10.82 17.89
C TRP A 48 -2.83 -12.05 18.68
N ARG A 49 -2.22 -13.22 18.44
CA ARG A 49 -2.47 -14.44 19.23
C ARG A 49 -1.62 -14.54 20.50
N ILE A 50 -0.59 -13.70 20.62
CA ILE A 50 0.31 -13.68 21.78
C ILE A 50 -0.28 -12.73 22.81
N GLU A 51 -0.37 -13.16 24.07
CA GLU A 51 -1.07 -12.41 25.12
C GLU A 51 -0.54 -10.97 25.28
N GLU A 52 0.79 -10.81 25.22
CA GLU A 52 1.47 -9.52 25.31
C GLU A 52 0.94 -8.50 24.30
N TRP A 53 0.70 -8.97 23.07
CA TRP A 53 0.27 -8.11 21.97
C TRP A 53 -1.24 -8.11 21.76
N SER A 54 -1.97 -9.13 22.20
CA SER A 54 -3.40 -9.28 21.92
C SER A 54 -4.24 -8.17 22.56
N LYS A 55 -3.90 -7.79 23.80
CA LYS A 55 -4.54 -6.68 24.53
C LYS A 55 -4.29 -5.35 23.83
N PHE A 56 -3.04 -5.11 23.45
CA PHE A 56 -2.65 -3.90 22.73
C PHE A 56 -3.33 -3.82 21.35
N PHE A 57 -3.25 -4.89 20.55
CA PHE A 57 -3.91 -5.02 19.26
C PHE A 57 -5.41 -4.70 19.36
N SER A 58 -6.12 -5.31 20.32
CA SER A 58 -7.55 -5.11 20.52
C SER A 58 -7.91 -3.65 20.86
N SER A 59 -7.06 -2.97 21.65
CA SER A 59 -7.24 -1.55 21.96
C SER A 59 -7.09 -0.68 20.70
N GLN A 60 -6.10 -0.99 19.84
CA GLN A 60 -5.89 -0.28 18.59
C GLN A 60 -7.02 -0.53 17.60
N THR A 61 -7.58 -1.75 17.54
CA THR A 61 -8.74 -2.06 16.70
C THR A 61 -9.93 -1.13 16.98
N ARG A 62 -10.25 -0.92 18.26
CA ARG A 62 -11.33 0.00 18.66
C ARG A 62 -11.03 1.44 18.27
N ALA A 63 -9.78 1.88 18.48
CA ALA A 63 -9.35 3.23 18.13
C ALA A 63 -9.39 3.49 16.61
N VAL A 64 -8.87 2.57 15.81
CA VAL A 64 -8.90 2.64 14.34
C VAL A 64 -10.32 2.72 13.81
N ASN A 65 -11.22 1.85 14.28
CA ASN A 65 -12.61 1.85 13.83
C ASN A 65 -13.33 3.15 14.18
N ARG A 66 -12.99 3.78 15.31
CA ARG A 66 -13.51 5.12 15.65
C ARG A 66 -12.97 6.19 14.70
N LEU A 67 -11.68 6.15 14.36
CA LEU A 67 -11.04 7.13 13.49
C LEU A 67 -11.50 6.99 12.03
N LEU A 68 -11.70 5.77 11.54
CA LEU A 68 -12.19 5.52 10.17
C LEU A 68 -13.62 6.01 9.93
N LYS A 69 -14.40 6.27 10.98
CA LYS A 69 -15.71 6.93 10.85
C LYS A 69 -15.59 8.43 10.57
N LYS A 70 -14.44 9.03 10.86
CA LYS A 70 -14.21 10.49 10.80
C LYS A 70 -13.25 10.90 9.69
N TYR A 71 -12.27 10.04 9.38
CA TYR A 71 -11.16 10.35 8.50
C TYR A 71 -10.95 9.26 7.46
N GLU A 72 -10.40 9.64 6.32
CA GLU A 72 -9.99 8.65 5.33
C GLU A 72 -8.79 7.85 5.81
N TYR A 73 -8.79 6.54 5.51
CA TYR A 73 -7.69 5.66 5.87
C TYR A 73 -6.34 6.17 5.37
N LYS A 74 -6.30 6.85 4.21
CA LYS A 74 -5.08 7.43 3.63
C LYS A 74 -4.46 8.50 4.54
N ALA A 75 -5.28 9.35 5.15
CA ALA A 75 -4.83 10.37 6.09
C ALA A 75 -4.28 9.73 7.37
N ILE A 76 -4.96 8.70 7.89
CA ILE A 76 -4.51 7.97 9.08
C ILE A 76 -3.16 7.27 8.83
N ILE A 77 -3.01 6.57 7.69
CA ILE A 77 -1.75 5.93 7.32
C ILE A 77 -0.62 6.97 7.19
N SER A 78 -0.89 8.11 6.57
CA SER A 78 0.08 9.21 6.44
C SER A 78 0.54 9.70 7.81
N ALA A 79 -0.40 9.95 8.73
CA ALA A 79 -0.10 10.40 10.09
C ALA A 79 0.73 9.37 10.88
N VAL A 80 0.35 8.09 10.81
CA VAL A 80 1.06 7.02 11.50
C VAL A 80 2.51 6.92 11.03
N LYS A 81 2.75 7.01 9.71
CA LYS A 81 4.09 6.94 9.13
C LYS A 81 4.91 8.20 9.40
N SER A 82 4.32 9.39 9.29
CA SER A 82 5.06 10.66 9.40
C SER A 82 5.53 10.97 10.82
N LYS A 83 4.72 10.61 11.83
CA LYS A 83 5.04 10.85 13.25
C LYS A 83 5.48 9.59 14.00
N ASN A 84 5.65 8.47 13.30
CA ASN A 84 5.97 7.17 13.89
C ASN A 84 5.02 6.86 15.07
N ILE A 85 3.72 7.00 14.83
CA ILE A 85 2.70 6.91 15.88
C ILE A 85 2.67 5.49 16.43
N ARG A 86 2.80 5.39 17.76
CA ARG A 86 2.83 4.13 18.50
C ARG A 86 1.50 3.77 19.15
N SER A 87 0.55 4.69 19.25
CA SER A 87 -0.79 4.39 19.76
C SER A 87 -1.78 5.39 19.20
N LEU A 88 -2.98 4.93 18.85
CA LEU A 88 -4.05 5.76 18.27
C LEU A 88 -5.05 6.27 19.32
N LEU A 89 -4.83 5.95 20.59
CA LEU A 89 -5.71 6.32 21.69
C LEU A 89 -5.56 7.80 22.13
N PRO A 90 -4.35 8.39 22.20
CA PRO A 90 -4.19 9.76 22.68
C PRO A 90 -4.92 10.80 21.81
N LYS A 91 -5.53 11.81 22.44
CA LYS A 91 -6.29 12.85 21.72
C LYS A 91 -5.44 13.64 20.70
N TRP A 92 -4.16 13.88 20.99
CA TRP A 92 -3.28 14.63 20.08
C TRP A 92 -3.09 13.94 18.73
N VAL A 93 -3.27 12.61 18.65
CA VAL A 93 -3.19 11.85 17.41
C VAL A 93 -4.28 12.27 16.44
N GLU A 94 -5.48 12.58 16.95
CA GLU A 94 -6.59 13.05 16.13
C GLU A 94 -6.27 14.38 15.45
N ASN A 95 -5.55 15.28 16.13
CA ASN A 95 -5.09 16.55 15.54
C ASN A 95 -4.11 16.31 14.39
N VAL A 96 -3.14 15.40 14.55
CA VAL A 96 -2.18 15.05 13.49
C VAL A 96 -2.90 14.42 12.30
N ILE A 97 -3.88 13.56 12.54
CA ILE A 97 -4.68 12.96 11.46
C ILE A 97 -5.50 14.03 10.74
N ALA A 98 -6.08 14.99 11.46
CA ALA A 98 -6.82 16.10 10.86
C ALA A 98 -5.91 16.98 9.96
N GLU A 99 -4.68 17.26 10.39
CA GLU A 99 -3.69 17.96 9.55
C GLU A 99 -3.39 17.18 8.26
N GLU A 100 -3.17 15.86 8.35
CA GLU A 100 -2.92 15.01 7.19
C GLU A 100 -4.15 14.89 6.27
N GLN A 101 -5.36 14.87 6.84
CA GLN A 101 -6.61 14.91 6.07
C GLN A 101 -6.75 16.22 5.31
N ASN A 102 -6.44 17.36 5.94
CA ASN A 102 -6.46 18.66 5.28
C ASN A 102 -5.48 18.70 4.12
N LYS A 103 -4.24 18.21 4.31
CA LYS A 103 -3.26 18.09 3.22
C LYS A 103 -3.76 17.23 2.07
N LEU A 104 -4.44 16.13 2.37
CA LEU A 104 -5.02 15.23 1.38
C LEU A 104 -6.14 15.91 0.59
N ASN A 105 -7.02 16.65 1.27
CA ASN A 105 -8.10 17.41 0.65
C ASN A 105 -7.56 18.53 -0.25
N SER A 106 -6.56 19.29 0.21
CA SER A 106 -5.92 20.35 -0.59
C SER A 106 -5.27 19.79 -1.85
N LYS A 107 -4.62 18.61 -1.77
CA LYS A 107 -4.06 17.93 -2.95
C LYS A 107 -5.14 17.58 -3.97
N ARG A 108 -6.28 17.04 -3.53
CA ARG A 108 -7.41 16.74 -4.45
C ARG A 108 -7.95 17.98 -5.14
N ALA A 109 -8.20 19.05 -4.37
CA ALA A 109 -8.69 20.31 -4.91
C ALA A 109 -7.73 20.92 -5.95
N SER A 110 -6.41 20.77 -5.77
CA SER A 110 -5.43 21.26 -6.74
C SER A 110 -5.39 20.44 -8.04
N VAL A 111 -5.70 19.14 -7.98
CA VAL A 111 -5.76 18.27 -9.17
C VAL A 111 -6.99 18.61 -10.01
N GLU A 112 -8.15 18.81 -9.36
CA GLU A 112 -9.41 19.14 -10.04
C GLU A 112 -9.36 20.48 -10.77
N LYS A 113 -8.73 21.50 -10.18
CA LYS A 113 -8.53 22.81 -10.83
C LYS A 113 -7.65 22.75 -12.08
N ASN A 114 -6.76 21.76 -12.17
CA ASN A 114 -5.89 21.58 -13.33
C ASN A 114 -6.58 20.82 -14.47
N THR A 115 -7.67 20.09 -14.20
CA THR A 115 -8.40 19.33 -15.22
C THR A 115 -9.44 20.16 -15.98
N ASP A 116 -10.01 21.20 -15.37
CA ASP A 116 -10.95 22.11 -16.07
C ASP A 116 -10.26 23.04 -17.10
N GLY A 117 -8.93 23.17 -17.03
CA GLY A 117 -8.12 23.91 -18.00
C GLY A 117 -7.71 23.13 -19.25
N GLN A 118 -7.99 21.82 -19.35
CA GLN A 118 -7.64 20.98 -20.50
C GLN A 118 -8.85 20.67 -21.40
N LYS A 119 -9.60 21.69 -21.82
CA LYS A 119 -10.43 21.56 -23.03
C LYS A 119 -9.52 21.57 -24.27
N GLN A 120 -9.40 20.39 -24.88
CA GLN A 120 -8.98 20.12 -26.26
C GLN A 120 -7.54 20.47 -26.67
N ARG A 121 -6.57 19.66 -26.24
CA ARG A 121 -5.43 19.38 -27.13
C ARG A 121 -5.79 18.15 -27.97
N LYS A 122 -6.18 18.40 -29.23
CA LYS A 122 -6.35 17.36 -30.26
C LYS A 122 -5.16 16.39 -30.18
N PRO A 123 -5.36 15.06 -30.29
CA PRO A 123 -4.25 14.15 -30.37
C PRO A 123 -3.37 14.57 -31.55
N ARG A 124 -2.12 14.93 -31.26
CA ARG A 124 -1.11 15.12 -32.30
C ARG A 124 -0.93 13.73 -32.92
N ILE A 125 -1.50 13.55 -34.11
CA ILE A 125 -1.27 12.36 -34.93
C ILE A 125 0.25 12.32 -35.18
N ILE A 126 0.95 11.47 -34.43
CA ILE A 126 2.32 11.11 -34.75
C ILE A 126 2.19 10.20 -35.96
N ASN A 127 2.53 10.72 -37.14
CA ASN A 127 2.75 9.89 -38.32
C ASN A 127 3.83 8.86 -37.97
N LYS A 128 3.41 7.65 -37.60
CA LYS A 128 4.26 6.46 -37.55
C LYS A 128 4.79 6.28 -38.97
N GLN A 129 6.04 6.66 -39.18
CA GLN A 129 6.79 6.19 -40.33
C GLN A 129 6.76 4.66 -40.30
N LYS A 130 6.26 4.06 -41.37
CA LYS A 130 6.31 2.64 -41.62
C LYS A 130 7.79 2.24 -41.64
N THR A 131 8.27 1.59 -40.59
CA THR A 131 9.52 0.83 -40.68
C THR A 131 9.15 -0.51 -41.28
N ASP A 132 9.53 -0.69 -42.54
CA ASP A 132 9.33 -1.91 -43.28
C ASP A 132 9.93 -3.12 -42.55
N PHE A 133 9.11 -4.15 -42.43
CA PHE A 133 9.51 -5.49 -42.04
C PHE A 133 10.62 -5.99 -42.96
N LYS A 134 11.78 -6.34 -42.38
CA LYS A 134 12.74 -7.23 -43.05
C LYS A 134 13.40 -8.18 -42.06
N SER A 135 13.29 -9.47 -42.40
CA SER A 135 14.04 -10.63 -41.91
C SER A 135 13.57 -11.33 -40.62
N LYS A 136 12.64 -12.26 -40.82
CA LYS A 136 12.55 -13.51 -40.03
C LYS A 136 13.76 -14.38 -40.37
N LYS A 137 14.85 -14.35 -39.58
CA LYS A 137 15.92 -15.37 -39.70
C LYS A 137 16.84 -15.56 -38.49
N SER A 138 16.41 -15.23 -37.27
CA SER A 138 17.30 -15.31 -36.10
C SER A 138 16.74 -16.03 -34.86
N ILE A 139 15.53 -16.61 -34.89
CA ILE A 139 14.95 -17.25 -33.70
C ILE A 139 15.22 -18.77 -33.66
N ASN A 140 15.43 -19.45 -34.80
CA ASN A 140 15.66 -20.90 -34.81
C ASN A 140 17.12 -21.33 -34.53
N LYS A 141 18.01 -20.42 -34.13
CA LYS A 141 19.41 -20.76 -33.82
C LYS A 141 19.73 -20.78 -32.31
N LEU A 142 18.81 -20.36 -31.45
CA LEU A 142 19.01 -20.35 -29.99
C LEU A 142 18.38 -21.56 -29.26
N LEU A 143 17.65 -22.41 -29.97
CA LEU A 143 16.98 -23.60 -29.42
C LEU A 143 17.70 -24.93 -29.75
N ALA A 144 18.88 -24.88 -30.37
CA ALA A 144 19.63 -26.05 -30.79
C ALA A 144 21.03 -26.13 -30.15
N LEU A 145 21.24 -25.49 -28.99
CA LEU A 145 22.51 -25.53 -28.25
C LEU A 145 22.39 -26.12 -26.84
N ASP A 146 21.19 -26.54 -26.42
CA ASP A 146 20.97 -27.16 -25.10
C ASP A 146 20.81 -28.70 -25.17
N GLU A 147 20.96 -29.32 -26.34
CA GLU A 147 20.79 -30.78 -26.51
C GLU A 147 22.10 -31.59 -26.60
N GLU A 148 23.28 -30.98 -26.44
CA GLU A 148 24.58 -31.69 -26.56
C GLU A 148 25.35 -31.88 -25.22
N ILE A 149 24.77 -31.62 -24.04
CA ILE A 149 25.48 -31.78 -22.75
C ILE A 149 25.09 -33.06 -21.97
N GLU A 150 24.16 -33.88 -22.44
CA GLU A 150 23.74 -35.10 -21.70
C GLU A 150 24.19 -36.46 -22.28
N ASN A 151 25.06 -36.52 -23.30
CA ASN A 151 25.59 -37.81 -23.79
C ASN A 151 27.11 -37.78 -24.07
N GLY A 152 27.91 -37.46 -23.05
CA GLY A 152 29.36 -37.64 -23.04
C GLY A 152 29.84 -38.26 -21.73
#